data_AF-A0A4T0FII0-F1
#
_entry.id   AF-A0A4T0FII0-F1
#
_cell.length_a   1.000
_cell.length_b   1.000
_cell.length_c   1.000
_cell.angle_alpha   90.00
_cell.angle_beta   90.00
_cell.angle_gamma   90.00
#
_symmetry.space_group_name_H-M   'P 1'
#
loop_
_entity.id
_entity.type
_entity.pdbx_description
1 polymer ?
#
loop_
_entity_poly.entity_id
_entity_poly.type
_entity_poly.pdbx_seq_one_letter_code
_entity_poly.pdbx_strand_id
1 'polypeptide(L)'
;MSGRNLEIKLNEIIKSNKVLNDRSAEDLFEWFACQDQSEYSNSRSLILTLAHRQAQNGKISLRSLVALASVLHRSNLTAFKQLAQSTNHTTFEISKYIESLVAFKPTRSQSKLVDILHCFSASFPDVLCASATLLFRYLGSIYGKASKEDKIIIVDTLYNLLQKSLHDSNNATLISEAFNLILDRTPPPELSDRPLKNASMMSDFETITESSTLLIPLTNFDLQIVGQRLELLVLDIMDVDMPSTSSTAQPAPSAPDLPPRPQRDPRIDVVLDIFPDQSPEFIEKALSLPKYSNPEALIESLLEGTVHVPQDEPEPAPAPAPQTRDVDEADDLDFSKLRIGKAKNFGLKMDDEARNELKAAVMRRAEEAQIEEIEAELEDEDDYASRTAVRSGTGDSTPTVEADYSILEKAFQENPSVFDKSSTTRRGKERDNLRQLSGLDDSQIEGWYSQLMRNPRKVQSLSQDKDMVNNNLDVPVQEGRSKHARGRGGSRGGARGASTAGRGKAPTQGSGHSGNNRQRQNKEKQGNTQRKRGHDKKFAGQAG
;
A
#
# COMPACT_ATOMS: atom_id res chain seq x y z
N MET A 1 -27.28 -11.98 30.27
CA MET A 1 -26.94 -10.86 31.17
C MET A 1 -27.11 -9.59 30.36
N SER A 2 -27.91 -8.62 30.81
CA SER A 2 -28.16 -7.40 30.02
C SER A 2 -26.86 -6.63 29.79
N GLY A 3 -26.73 -5.94 28.65
CA GLY A 3 -25.56 -5.11 28.32
C GLY A 3 -25.17 -4.15 29.44
N ARG A 4 -26.16 -3.45 30.02
CA ARG A 4 -25.95 -2.52 31.14
C ARG A 4 -25.39 -3.18 32.41
N ASN A 5 -25.80 -4.42 32.70
CA ASN A 5 -25.24 -5.16 33.83
C ASN A 5 -23.78 -5.59 33.54
N LEU A 6 -23.42 -5.84 32.27
CA LEU A 6 -22.09 -6.28 31.86
C LEU A 6 -21.04 -5.18 32.01
N GLU A 7 -21.12 -4.08 31.26
CA GLU A 7 -21.52 -2.87 31.94
C GLU A 7 -20.80 -2.47 33.23
N ILE A 8 -21.66 -2.41 34.25
CA ILE A 8 -21.34 -2.15 35.64
C ILE A 8 -20.28 -3.13 36.17
N LYS A 9 -20.39 -4.43 35.86
CA LYS A 9 -19.43 -5.45 36.35
C LYS A 9 -18.03 -5.28 35.75
N LEU A 10 -17.92 -5.02 34.45
CA LEU A 10 -16.64 -4.75 33.79
C LEU A 10 -15.99 -3.51 34.38
N ASN A 11 -16.76 -2.44 34.59
CA ASN A 11 -16.28 -1.24 35.25
C ASN A 11 -15.80 -1.49 36.68
N GLU A 12 -16.50 -2.32 37.45
CA GLU A 12 -16.09 -2.71 38.80
C GLU A 12 -14.76 -3.50 38.78
N ILE A 13 -14.63 -4.46 37.87
CA ILE A 13 -13.39 -5.23 37.67
C ILE A 13 -12.25 -4.28 37.28
N ILE A 14 -12.46 -3.39 36.32
CA ILE A 14 -11.46 -2.44 35.86
C ILE A 14 -11.04 -1.47 36.98
N LYS A 15 -11.98 -0.97 37.78
CA LYS A 15 -11.70 -0.08 38.92
C LYS A 15 -10.96 -0.79 40.06
N SER A 16 -11.28 -2.07 40.30
CA SER A 16 -10.65 -2.85 41.37
C SER A 16 -9.19 -3.22 41.11
N ASN A 17 -8.69 -2.96 39.89
CA ASN A 17 -7.37 -3.36 39.40
C ASN A 17 -7.09 -4.88 39.56
N LYS A 18 -8.14 -5.70 39.70
CA LYS A 18 -8.02 -7.15 39.78
C LYS A 18 -7.77 -7.71 38.39
N VAL A 19 -6.81 -8.63 38.33
CA VAL A 19 -6.53 -9.44 37.15
C VAL A 19 -7.42 -10.68 37.23
N LEU A 20 -8.25 -10.93 36.21
CA LEU A 20 -9.01 -12.17 36.12
C LEU A 20 -8.05 -13.36 36.02
N ASN A 21 -8.46 -14.51 36.56
CA ASN A 21 -7.76 -15.75 36.27
C ASN A 21 -7.95 -16.12 34.78
N ASP A 22 -7.02 -16.89 34.23
CA ASP A 22 -6.96 -17.19 32.79
C ASP A 22 -8.26 -17.81 32.29
N ARG A 23 -8.85 -18.74 33.06
CA ARG A 23 -10.12 -19.39 32.72
C ARG A 23 -11.29 -18.41 32.65
N SER A 24 -11.41 -17.48 33.60
CA SER A 24 -12.48 -16.48 33.59
C SER A 24 -12.28 -15.45 32.49
N ALA A 25 -11.02 -15.12 32.14
CA ALA A 25 -10.72 -14.26 31.01
C ALA A 25 -11.11 -14.94 29.70
N GLU A 26 -10.73 -16.22 29.52
CA GLU A 26 -11.12 -17.05 28.37
C GLU A 26 -12.63 -17.13 28.23
N ASP A 27 -13.33 -17.56 29.29
CA ASP A 27 -14.79 -17.70 29.28
C ASP A 27 -15.48 -16.37 28.94
N LEU A 28 -14.97 -15.24 29.47
CA LEU A 28 -15.50 -13.91 29.19
C LEU A 28 -15.29 -13.50 27.73
N PHE A 29 -14.07 -13.65 27.20
CA PHE A 29 -13.75 -13.24 25.83
C PHE A 29 -14.40 -14.15 24.79
N GLU A 30 -14.49 -15.46 25.05
CA GLU A 30 -15.18 -16.42 24.19
C GLU A 30 -16.69 -16.19 24.21
N TRP A 31 -17.28 -15.92 25.39
CA TRP A 31 -18.68 -15.53 25.50
C TRP A 31 -18.95 -14.23 24.73
N PHE A 32 -18.07 -13.23 24.85
CA PHE A 32 -18.20 -11.96 24.15
C PHE A 32 -18.07 -12.11 22.63
N ALA A 33 -17.16 -12.97 22.17
CA ALA A 33 -17.02 -13.37 20.76
C ALA A 33 -18.24 -14.08 20.17
N CYS A 34 -19.19 -14.48 21.02
CA CYS A 34 -20.45 -15.08 20.59
C CYS A 34 -21.64 -14.13 20.65
N GLN A 35 -21.49 -12.92 21.19
CA GLN A 35 -22.60 -11.97 21.28
C GLN A 35 -22.76 -11.15 20.00
N ASP A 36 -23.99 -10.69 19.76
CA ASP A 36 -24.30 -9.72 18.71
C ASP A 36 -23.60 -8.39 19.03
N GLN A 37 -22.89 -7.83 18.05
CA GLN A 37 -22.08 -6.63 18.24
C GLN A 37 -22.92 -5.38 18.56
N SER A 38 -24.20 -5.37 18.17
CA SER A 38 -25.09 -4.21 18.33
C SER A 38 -25.48 -3.98 19.80
N GLU A 39 -25.80 -5.04 20.55
CA GLU A 39 -26.30 -4.95 21.93
C GLU A 39 -25.20 -4.56 22.94
N TYR A 40 -23.93 -4.84 22.61
CA TYR A 40 -22.81 -4.68 23.53
C TYR A 40 -21.73 -3.68 23.08
N SER A 41 -22.10 -2.73 22.20
CA SER A 41 -21.19 -1.70 21.69
C SER A 41 -20.45 -0.95 22.80
N ASN A 42 -21.16 -0.52 23.86
CA ASN A 42 -20.57 0.18 25.01
C ASN A 42 -19.61 -0.70 25.84
N SER A 43 -19.83 -2.01 25.89
CA SER A 43 -18.97 -2.93 26.64
C SER A 43 -17.67 -3.26 25.91
N ARG A 44 -17.59 -2.99 24.60
CA ARG A 44 -16.42 -3.33 23.76
C ARG A 44 -15.16 -2.59 24.17
N SER A 45 -15.26 -1.29 24.46
CA SER A 45 -14.13 -0.47 24.92
C SER A 45 -13.61 -0.93 26.29
N LEU A 46 -14.52 -1.35 27.18
CA LEU A 46 -14.18 -1.90 28.49
C LEU A 46 -13.48 -3.26 28.37
N ILE A 47 -13.98 -4.13 27.48
CA ILE A 47 -13.34 -5.44 27.22
C ILE A 47 -11.95 -5.27 26.63
N LEU A 48 -11.77 -4.32 25.70
CA LEU A 48 -10.44 -3.96 25.19
C LEU A 48 -9.50 -3.47 26.30
N THR A 49 -9.99 -2.58 27.16
CA THR A 49 -9.22 -2.06 28.30
C THR A 49 -8.81 -3.20 29.23
N LEU A 50 -9.73 -4.14 29.50
CA LEU A 50 -9.46 -5.31 30.32
C LEU A 50 -8.46 -6.25 29.64
N ALA A 51 -8.58 -6.48 28.33
CA ALA A 51 -7.66 -7.31 27.55
C ALA A 51 -6.25 -6.73 27.55
N HIS A 52 -6.08 -5.43 27.33
CA HIS A 52 -4.77 -4.77 27.41
C HIS A 52 -4.15 -4.92 28.79
N ARG A 53 -4.95 -4.76 29.86
CA ARG A 53 -4.46 -4.99 31.22
C ARG A 53 -4.03 -6.45 31.42
N GLN A 54 -4.78 -7.42 30.90
CA GLN A 54 -4.41 -8.83 30.98
C GLN A 54 -3.10 -9.12 30.23
N ALA A 55 -2.94 -8.55 29.04
CA ALA A 55 -1.74 -8.68 28.24
C ALA A 55 -0.51 -8.07 28.93
N GLN A 56 -0.63 -6.87 29.51
CA GLN A 56 0.44 -6.23 30.28
C GLN A 56 0.91 -7.05 31.50
N ASN A 57 0.02 -7.89 32.06
CA ASN A 57 0.34 -8.78 33.16
C ASN A 57 0.83 -10.17 32.70
N GLY A 58 0.95 -10.41 31.38
CA GLY A 58 1.35 -11.68 30.80
C GLY A 58 0.34 -12.81 31.02
N LYS A 59 -0.93 -12.49 31.28
CA LYS A 59 -1.99 -13.47 31.60
C LYS A 59 -3.03 -13.65 30.51
N ILE A 60 -2.85 -13.02 29.36
CA ILE A 60 -3.71 -13.29 28.22
C ILE A 60 -3.27 -14.61 27.59
N SER A 61 -4.17 -15.58 27.53
CA SER A 61 -3.91 -16.83 26.83
C SER A 61 -4.05 -16.66 25.32
N LEU A 62 -3.45 -17.58 24.56
CA LEU A 62 -3.57 -17.57 23.10
C LEU A 62 -5.02 -17.75 22.64
N ARG A 63 -5.80 -18.58 23.36
CA ARG A 63 -7.24 -18.75 23.13
C ARG A 63 -8.01 -17.45 23.35
N SER A 64 -7.69 -16.72 24.42
CA SER A 64 -8.25 -15.40 24.71
C SER A 64 -7.94 -14.39 23.60
N LEU A 65 -6.69 -14.38 23.13
CA LEU A 65 -6.24 -13.48 22.06
C LEU A 65 -7.02 -13.75 20.76
N VAL A 66 -7.22 -15.02 20.41
CA VAL A 66 -7.92 -15.39 19.19
C VAL A 66 -9.42 -15.17 19.29
N ALA A 67 -10.04 -15.39 20.45
CA ALA A 67 -11.42 -14.99 20.69
C ALA A 67 -11.61 -13.49 20.47
N LEU A 68 -10.68 -12.67 20.97
CA LEU A 68 -10.70 -11.21 20.76
C LEU A 68 -10.47 -10.80 19.29
N ALA A 69 -9.68 -11.55 18.52
CA ALA A 69 -9.49 -11.29 17.09
C ALA A 69 -10.83 -11.30 16.34
N SER A 70 -11.68 -12.31 16.59
CA SER A 70 -13.02 -12.41 15.97
C SER A 70 -13.93 -11.23 16.30
N VAL A 71 -13.74 -10.63 17.48
CA VAL A 71 -14.54 -9.48 17.93
C VAL A 71 -14.00 -8.21 17.32
N LEU A 72 -12.68 -8.00 17.26
CA LEU A 72 -12.08 -6.71 16.96
C LEU A 72 -11.88 -6.45 15.47
N HIS A 73 -11.93 -7.51 14.68
CA HIS A 73 -11.71 -7.54 13.24
C HIS A 73 -12.31 -6.35 12.46
N ARG A 74 -13.55 -5.96 12.76
CA ARG A 74 -14.29 -4.97 11.95
C ARG A 74 -14.27 -3.53 12.45
N SER A 75 -13.86 -3.25 13.69
CA SER A 75 -13.95 -1.87 14.23
C SER A 75 -12.66 -1.31 14.80
N ASN A 76 -11.68 -2.15 15.15
CA ASN A 76 -10.50 -1.67 15.84
C ASN A 76 -9.28 -2.58 15.64
N LEU A 77 -8.90 -2.77 14.38
CA LEU A 77 -7.71 -3.53 14.00
C LEU A 77 -6.44 -2.99 14.68
N THR A 78 -6.31 -1.67 14.79
CA THR A 78 -5.17 -1.01 15.46
C THR A 78 -5.05 -1.41 16.93
N ALA A 79 -6.16 -1.44 17.68
CA ALA A 79 -6.14 -1.89 19.07
C ALA A 79 -5.80 -3.38 19.19
N PHE A 80 -6.30 -4.22 18.29
CA PHE A 80 -5.93 -5.63 18.27
C PHE A 80 -4.43 -5.81 18.01
N LYS A 81 -3.86 -5.09 17.05
CA LYS A 81 -2.41 -5.12 16.76
C LYS A 81 -1.60 -4.72 17.98
N GLN A 82 -1.96 -3.64 18.67
CA GLN A 82 -1.31 -3.21 19.92
C GLN A 82 -1.46 -4.25 21.03
N LEU A 83 -2.64 -4.87 21.16
CA LEU A 83 -2.89 -5.91 22.15
C LEU A 83 -1.99 -7.13 21.92
N ALA A 84 -1.99 -7.65 20.69
CA ALA A 84 -1.20 -8.81 20.33
C ALA A 84 0.33 -8.54 20.45
N GLN A 85 0.80 -7.34 20.09
CA GLN A 85 2.19 -6.91 20.33
C GLN A 85 2.57 -6.83 21.81
N SER A 86 1.59 -6.59 22.69
CA SER A 86 1.82 -6.57 24.14
C SER A 86 1.81 -7.97 24.77
N THR A 87 1.53 -9.01 24.00
CA THR A 87 1.60 -10.40 24.47
C THR A 87 3.00 -10.97 24.27
N ASN A 88 3.39 -11.90 25.14
CA ASN A 88 4.68 -12.60 25.01
C ASN A 88 4.59 -13.84 24.10
N HIS A 89 3.52 -13.98 23.31
CA HIS A 89 3.35 -15.14 22.44
C HIS A 89 4.31 -15.07 21.26
N THR A 90 4.99 -16.19 21.01
CA THR A 90 5.89 -16.28 19.86
C THR A 90 5.11 -16.47 18.57
N THR A 91 5.67 -16.03 17.44
CA THR A 91 5.12 -16.28 16.10
C THR A 91 4.81 -17.77 15.89
N PHE A 92 5.66 -18.65 16.43
CA PHE A 92 5.50 -20.11 16.37
C PHE A 92 4.26 -20.61 17.12
N GLU A 93 4.04 -20.13 18.36
CA GLU A 93 2.86 -20.52 19.16
C GLU A 93 1.56 -20.10 18.48
N ILE A 94 1.52 -18.86 17.97
CA ILE A 94 0.35 -18.33 17.28
C ILE A 94 0.09 -19.13 16.00
N SER A 95 1.13 -19.41 15.21
CA SER A 95 1.04 -20.21 13.99
C SER A 95 0.49 -21.61 14.28
N LYS A 96 1.05 -22.33 15.27
CA LYS A 96 0.58 -23.67 15.68
C LYS A 96 -0.89 -23.68 16.11
N TYR A 97 -1.33 -22.62 16.79
CA TYR A 97 -2.72 -22.52 17.19
C TYR A 97 -3.64 -22.26 16.01
N ILE A 98 -3.25 -21.39 15.07
CA ILE A 98 -4.00 -21.17 13.83
C ILE A 98 -4.08 -22.46 13.01
N GLU A 99 -2.99 -23.23 12.90
CA GLU A 99 -3.02 -24.57 12.28
C GLU A 99 -4.05 -25.48 12.96
N SER A 100 -4.09 -25.50 14.30
CA SER A 100 -5.03 -26.32 15.05
C SER A 100 -6.49 -25.91 14.82
N LEU A 101 -6.76 -24.60 14.73
CA LEU A 101 -8.09 -24.07 14.44
C LEU A 101 -8.55 -24.42 13.03
N VAL A 102 -7.65 -24.31 12.06
CA VAL A 102 -7.93 -24.57 10.65
C VAL A 102 -8.09 -26.07 10.39
N ALA A 103 -7.28 -26.91 11.05
CA ALA A 103 -7.40 -28.36 10.98
C ALA A 103 -8.73 -28.86 11.56
N PHE A 104 -9.23 -28.19 12.59
CA PHE A 104 -10.50 -28.53 13.23
C PHE A 104 -11.68 -27.97 12.42
N LYS A 105 -12.05 -28.61 11.29
CA LYS A 105 -13.14 -28.18 10.38
C LYS A 105 -14.46 -27.86 11.12
N PRO A 106 -14.72 -26.61 11.51
CA PRO A 106 -15.87 -26.31 12.33
C PRO A 106 -17.02 -25.94 11.40
N THR A 107 -17.96 -26.87 11.20
CA THR A 107 -19.12 -26.67 10.33
C THR A 107 -20.02 -25.50 10.75
N ARG A 108 -19.92 -25.01 12.00
CA ARG A 108 -20.76 -23.93 12.54
C ARG A 108 -20.08 -22.56 12.65
N SER A 109 -18.78 -22.41 12.42
CA SER A 109 -18.06 -21.15 12.69
C SER A 109 -17.13 -20.68 11.57
N GLN A 110 -17.44 -21.01 10.31
CA GLN A 110 -16.58 -20.65 9.17
C GLN A 110 -16.38 -19.13 9.06
N SER A 111 -17.43 -18.33 9.14
CA SER A 111 -17.34 -16.86 9.06
C SER A 111 -16.48 -16.27 10.19
N LYS A 112 -16.63 -16.76 11.43
CA LYS A 112 -15.76 -16.34 12.55
C LYS A 112 -14.30 -16.68 12.32
N LEU A 113 -14.01 -17.86 11.76
CA LEU A 113 -12.64 -18.24 11.46
C LEU A 113 -12.06 -17.36 10.34
N VAL A 114 -12.86 -17.01 9.34
CA VAL A 114 -12.47 -16.06 8.28
C VAL A 114 -12.17 -14.67 8.87
N ASP A 115 -13.01 -14.15 9.76
CA ASP A 115 -12.74 -12.88 10.48
C ASP A 115 -11.44 -12.94 11.30
N ILE A 116 -11.19 -14.07 12.00
CA ILE A 116 -9.94 -14.28 12.73
C ILE A 116 -8.75 -14.24 11.77
N LEU A 117 -8.81 -15.01 10.69
CA LEU A 117 -7.71 -15.11 9.72
C LEU A 117 -7.36 -13.77 9.11
N HIS A 118 -8.36 -12.96 8.75
CA HIS A 118 -8.12 -11.64 8.20
C HIS A 118 -7.55 -10.67 9.25
N CYS A 119 -8.03 -10.74 10.50
CA CYS A 119 -7.45 -9.96 11.59
C CYS A 119 -5.95 -10.26 11.78
N PHE A 120 -5.58 -11.54 11.66
CA PHE A 120 -4.19 -11.99 11.72
C PHE A 120 -3.40 -11.64 10.45
N SER A 121 -3.99 -11.66 9.26
CA SER A 121 -3.26 -11.31 8.02
C SER A 121 -2.87 -9.85 8.01
N ALA A 122 -3.76 -8.96 8.45
CA ALA A 122 -3.48 -7.53 8.48
C ALA A 122 -2.54 -7.13 9.63
N SER A 123 -2.53 -7.88 10.74
CA SER A 123 -1.76 -7.52 11.93
C SER A 123 -0.42 -8.27 12.06
N PHE A 124 -0.37 -9.53 11.61
CA PHE A 124 0.72 -10.48 11.81
C PHE A 124 0.94 -11.36 10.57
N PRO A 125 1.23 -10.78 9.41
CA PRO A 125 1.34 -11.55 8.18
C PRO A 125 2.45 -12.62 8.26
N ASP A 126 3.55 -12.36 8.99
CA ASP A 126 4.63 -13.34 9.22
C ASP A 126 4.14 -14.63 9.92
N VAL A 127 3.19 -14.51 10.84
CA VAL A 127 2.61 -15.65 11.55
C VAL A 127 1.84 -16.54 10.58
N LEU A 128 1.04 -15.92 9.71
CA LEU A 128 0.25 -16.66 8.74
C LEU A 128 1.10 -17.24 7.61
N CYS A 129 2.17 -16.57 7.19
CA CYS A 129 3.10 -17.10 6.20
C CYS A 129 3.69 -18.45 6.65
N ALA A 130 4.00 -18.62 7.94
CA ALA A 130 4.47 -19.89 8.48
C ALA A 130 3.43 -21.03 8.37
N SER A 131 2.15 -20.70 8.21
CA SER A 131 1.02 -21.63 8.05
C SER A 131 0.38 -21.59 6.66
N ALA A 132 0.99 -20.89 5.69
CA ALA A 132 0.32 -20.46 4.46
C ALA A 132 -0.24 -21.63 3.62
N THR A 133 0.51 -22.72 3.45
CA THR A 133 0.05 -23.94 2.74
C THR A 133 -1.26 -24.48 3.29
N LEU A 134 -1.38 -24.59 4.62
CA LEU A 134 -2.57 -25.14 5.27
C LEU A 134 -3.74 -24.14 5.21
N LEU A 135 -3.42 -22.84 5.33
CA LEU A 135 -4.39 -21.76 5.16
C LEU A 135 -4.96 -21.71 3.74
N PHE A 136 -4.13 -21.78 2.71
CA PHE A 136 -4.56 -21.78 1.31
C PHE A 136 -5.53 -22.94 1.06
N ARG A 137 -5.18 -24.16 1.45
CA ARG A 137 -6.07 -25.32 1.31
C ARG A 137 -7.40 -25.13 2.02
N TYR A 138 -7.37 -24.58 3.23
CA TYR A 138 -8.60 -24.30 3.97
C TYR A 138 -9.45 -23.24 3.29
N LEU A 139 -8.88 -22.07 2.96
CA LEU A 139 -9.56 -20.96 2.31
C LEU A 139 -10.18 -21.39 0.98
N GLY A 140 -9.44 -22.12 0.14
CA GLY A 140 -9.99 -22.65 -1.11
C GLY A 140 -11.10 -23.70 -0.89
N SER A 141 -11.05 -24.48 0.19
CA SER A 141 -12.10 -25.45 0.51
C SER A 141 -13.42 -24.80 0.93
N ILE A 142 -13.36 -23.63 1.58
CA ILE A 142 -14.55 -22.90 2.05
C ILE A 142 -15.07 -21.86 1.06
N TYR A 143 -14.22 -21.35 0.17
CA TYR A 143 -14.54 -20.23 -0.70
C TYR A 143 -15.81 -20.42 -1.54
N GLY A 144 -16.00 -21.60 -2.15
CA GLY A 144 -17.18 -21.90 -2.96
C GLY A 144 -18.49 -21.97 -2.16
N LYS A 145 -18.42 -22.08 -0.82
CA LYS A 145 -19.57 -22.12 0.10
C LYS A 145 -19.72 -20.82 0.91
N ALA A 146 -18.76 -19.91 0.77
CA ALA A 146 -18.69 -18.68 1.55
C ALA A 146 -19.75 -17.67 1.07
N SER A 147 -20.26 -16.87 2.00
CA SER A 147 -21.12 -15.74 1.65
C SER A 147 -20.36 -14.69 0.84
N LYS A 148 -21.07 -13.78 0.15
CA LYS A 148 -20.43 -12.69 -0.61
C LYS A 148 -19.47 -11.86 0.27
N GLU A 149 -19.87 -11.56 1.49
CA GLU A 149 -19.05 -10.81 2.46
C GLU A 149 -17.81 -11.61 2.88
N ASP A 150 -17.97 -12.90 3.19
CA ASP A 150 -16.85 -13.75 3.58
C ASP A 150 -15.86 -13.96 2.42
N LYS A 151 -16.33 -14.03 1.16
CA LYS A 151 -15.45 -14.13 -0.01
C LYS A 151 -14.51 -12.95 -0.14
N ILE A 152 -15.00 -11.73 0.13
CA ILE A 152 -14.16 -10.52 0.09
C ILE A 152 -13.07 -10.62 1.16
N ILE A 153 -13.43 -11.03 2.38
CA ILE A 153 -12.48 -11.21 3.48
C ILE A 153 -11.46 -12.30 3.15
N ILE A 154 -11.87 -13.40 2.52
CA ILE A 154 -10.96 -14.47 2.07
C ILE A 154 -9.97 -13.92 1.03
N VAL A 155 -10.44 -13.17 0.03
CA VAL A 155 -9.61 -12.57 -1.01
C VAL A 155 -8.60 -11.59 -0.41
N ASP A 156 -9.03 -10.71 0.49
CA ASP A 156 -8.13 -9.76 1.16
C ASP A 156 -7.10 -10.49 2.05
N THR A 157 -7.52 -11.56 2.73
CA THR A 157 -6.59 -12.42 3.49
C THR A 157 -5.52 -13.02 2.58
N LEU A 158 -5.91 -13.55 1.41
CA LEU A 158 -4.99 -14.09 0.40
C LEU A 158 -4.05 -13.02 -0.15
N TYR A 159 -4.58 -11.83 -0.45
CA TYR A 159 -3.82 -10.69 -0.94
C TYR A 159 -2.72 -10.29 0.05
N ASN A 160 -3.07 -10.10 1.33
CA ASN A 160 -2.12 -9.75 2.38
C ASN A 160 -1.01 -10.81 2.55
N LEU A 161 -1.37 -12.09 2.45
CA LEU A 161 -0.42 -13.21 2.49
C LEU A 161 0.54 -13.19 1.29
N LEU A 162 0.00 -12.97 0.09
CA LEU A 162 0.77 -12.88 -1.15
C LEU A 162 1.72 -11.68 -1.12
N GLN A 163 1.22 -10.49 -0.78
CA GLN A 163 2.02 -9.27 -0.71
C GLN A 163 3.19 -9.44 0.25
N LYS A 164 2.95 -10.03 1.44
CA LYS A 164 4.03 -10.30 2.38
C LYS A 164 5.02 -11.34 1.85
N SER A 165 4.53 -12.40 1.22
CA SER A 165 5.37 -13.46 0.66
C SER A 165 6.25 -12.95 -0.49
N LEU A 166 5.77 -11.97 -1.27
CA LEU A 166 6.53 -11.35 -2.36
C LEU A 166 7.75 -10.55 -1.88
N HIS A 167 7.67 -9.96 -0.69
CA HIS A 167 8.79 -9.23 -0.10
C HIS A 167 9.88 -10.13 0.48
N ASP A 168 9.64 -11.43 0.63
CA ASP A 168 10.60 -12.38 1.19
C ASP A 168 10.95 -13.45 0.14
N SER A 169 12.18 -13.36 -0.39
CA SER A 169 12.66 -14.19 -1.49
C SER A 169 12.66 -15.69 -1.22
N ASN A 170 12.54 -16.09 0.05
CA ASN A 170 12.48 -17.50 0.44
C ASN A 170 11.09 -18.13 0.22
N ASN A 171 10.06 -17.34 -0.11
CA ASN A 171 8.66 -17.79 -0.16
C ASN A 171 8.12 -18.09 -1.56
N ALA A 172 8.99 -18.34 -2.56
CA ALA A 172 8.58 -18.65 -3.93
C ALA A 172 7.62 -19.85 -4.04
N THR A 173 7.78 -20.87 -3.19
CA THR A 173 6.88 -22.03 -3.12
C THR A 173 5.48 -21.65 -2.62
N LEU A 174 5.39 -20.75 -1.64
CA LEU A 174 4.12 -20.25 -1.13
C LEU A 174 3.38 -19.43 -2.18
N ILE A 175 4.10 -18.58 -2.90
CA ILE A 175 3.55 -17.81 -4.02
C ILE A 175 2.97 -18.78 -5.07
N SER A 176 3.72 -19.82 -5.45
CA SER A 176 3.25 -20.82 -6.41
C SER A 176 2.01 -21.58 -5.92
N GLU A 177 1.96 -21.98 -4.64
CA GLU A 177 0.81 -22.69 -4.07
C GLU A 177 -0.43 -21.78 -3.97
N ALA A 178 -0.24 -20.50 -3.64
CA ALA A 178 -1.30 -19.50 -3.63
C ALA A 178 -1.90 -19.29 -5.03
N PHE A 179 -1.06 -19.13 -6.06
CA PHE A 179 -1.53 -19.03 -7.44
C PHE A 179 -2.25 -20.29 -7.89
N ASN A 180 -1.71 -21.48 -7.59
CA ASN A 180 -2.41 -22.72 -7.89
C ASN A 180 -3.80 -22.75 -7.24
N LEU A 181 -3.95 -22.30 -5.99
CA LEU A 181 -5.25 -22.23 -5.33
C LEU A 181 -6.25 -21.31 -6.06
N ILE A 182 -5.77 -20.13 -6.46
CA ILE A 182 -6.59 -19.11 -7.13
C ILE A 182 -6.99 -19.59 -8.53
N LEU A 183 -6.06 -20.23 -9.26
CA LEU A 183 -6.25 -20.70 -10.63
C LEU A 183 -7.06 -22.01 -10.72
N ASP A 184 -6.81 -23.00 -9.86
CA ASP A 184 -7.45 -24.33 -9.88
C ASP A 184 -8.96 -24.29 -9.51
N ARG A 185 -9.49 -23.12 -9.17
CA ARG A 185 -10.91 -22.85 -8.89
C ARG A 185 -11.55 -21.89 -9.88
N THR A 186 -10.96 -21.71 -11.05
CA THR A 186 -11.61 -21.05 -12.19
C THR A 186 -12.52 -22.04 -12.93
N PRO A 187 -13.86 -22.01 -12.76
CA PRO A 187 -14.72 -22.66 -13.74
C PRO A 187 -14.49 -22.03 -15.11
N PRO A 188 -14.71 -22.78 -16.22
CA PRO A 188 -14.69 -22.21 -17.55
C PRO A 188 -15.64 -21.00 -17.62
N PRO A 189 -15.29 -19.97 -18.41
CA PRO A 189 -15.99 -18.69 -18.40
C PRO A 189 -17.38 -18.83 -19.06
N GLU A 190 -18.35 -19.32 -18.30
CA GLU A 190 -19.76 -19.14 -18.66
C GLU A 190 -20.19 -17.76 -18.18
N LEU A 191 -20.51 -16.89 -19.15
CA LEU A 191 -20.93 -15.50 -18.97
C LEU A 191 -21.98 -15.35 -17.86
N SER A 192 -21.56 -14.85 -16.71
CA SER A 192 -22.42 -14.55 -15.57
C SER A 192 -22.24 -13.08 -15.20
N ASP A 193 -23.20 -12.24 -15.60
CA ASP A 193 -23.25 -10.78 -15.39
C ASP A 193 -23.41 -10.34 -13.92
N ARG A 194 -23.11 -11.21 -12.94
CA ARG A 194 -23.27 -10.91 -11.52
C ARG A 194 -21.97 -11.15 -10.76
N PRO A 195 -21.21 -10.09 -10.41
CA PRO A 195 -19.98 -10.23 -9.64
C PRO A 195 -20.23 -10.95 -8.31
N LEU A 196 -19.32 -11.85 -7.93
CA LEU A 196 -19.24 -12.58 -6.65
C LEU A 196 -20.23 -13.72 -6.39
N LYS A 197 -21.35 -13.85 -7.13
CA LYS A 197 -22.32 -14.95 -6.87
C LYS A 197 -21.91 -16.28 -7.50
N ASN A 198 -21.26 -16.27 -8.67
CA ASN A 198 -20.80 -17.46 -9.38
C ASN A 198 -19.42 -17.29 -10.04
N ALA A 199 -18.71 -16.20 -9.73
CA ALA A 199 -17.40 -15.92 -10.32
C ALA A 199 -16.31 -16.86 -9.76
N SER A 200 -15.28 -17.07 -10.58
CA SER A 200 -14.06 -17.75 -10.15
C SER A 200 -13.37 -16.96 -9.03
N MET A 201 -12.59 -17.65 -8.19
CA MET A 201 -11.76 -16.97 -7.17
C MET A 201 -10.82 -15.95 -7.83
N MET A 202 -10.30 -16.24 -9.03
CA MET A 202 -9.45 -15.31 -9.79
C MET A 202 -10.22 -14.05 -10.20
N SER A 203 -11.42 -14.17 -10.76
CA SER A 203 -12.22 -13.00 -11.18
C SER A 203 -12.59 -12.11 -10.00
N ASP A 204 -12.99 -12.71 -8.88
CA ASP A 204 -13.25 -11.97 -7.64
C ASP A 204 -11.95 -11.35 -7.08
N PHE A 205 -10.81 -12.04 -7.18
CA PHE A 205 -9.50 -11.53 -6.77
C PHE A 205 -9.10 -10.30 -7.61
N GLU A 206 -9.21 -10.37 -8.94
CA GLU A 206 -8.93 -9.26 -9.84
C GLU A 206 -9.83 -8.05 -9.57
N THR A 207 -11.13 -8.30 -9.39
CA THR A 207 -12.13 -7.26 -9.12
C THR A 207 -11.87 -6.54 -7.80
N ILE A 208 -11.45 -7.26 -6.76
CA ILE A 208 -11.27 -6.71 -5.41
C ILE A 208 -9.90 -6.03 -5.25
N THR A 209 -8.85 -6.58 -5.88
CA THR A 209 -7.47 -6.16 -5.61
C THR A 209 -6.90 -5.17 -6.63
N GLU A 210 -7.65 -4.82 -7.68
CA GLU A 210 -7.14 -4.02 -8.81
C GLU A 210 -5.80 -4.63 -9.33
N SER A 211 -5.80 -5.95 -9.52
CA SER A 211 -4.68 -6.91 -9.62
C SER A 211 -3.43 -6.52 -10.44
N SER A 212 -3.55 -5.50 -11.29
CA SER A 212 -2.43 -4.85 -11.97
C SER A 212 -1.24 -4.52 -11.05
N THR A 213 -1.48 -4.16 -9.78
CA THR A 213 -0.42 -3.75 -8.83
C THR A 213 0.42 -4.91 -8.28
N LEU A 214 -0.16 -6.11 -8.13
CA LEU A 214 0.59 -7.30 -7.67
C LEU A 214 1.36 -7.99 -8.79
N LEU A 215 0.83 -7.94 -10.02
CA LEU A 215 1.48 -8.57 -11.17
C LEU A 215 2.78 -7.86 -11.59
N ILE A 216 2.89 -6.54 -11.36
CA ILE A 216 4.07 -5.76 -11.76
C ILE A 216 5.35 -6.20 -11.02
N PRO A 217 5.41 -6.28 -9.68
CA PRO A 217 6.60 -6.78 -8.97
C PRO A 217 6.96 -8.23 -9.31
N LEU A 218 5.96 -9.05 -9.63
CA LEU A 218 6.12 -10.46 -9.99
C LEU A 218 6.85 -10.66 -11.33
N THR A 219 6.75 -9.72 -12.26
CA THR A 219 7.50 -9.79 -13.54
C THR A 219 9.02 -9.68 -13.37
N ASN A 220 9.50 -9.28 -12.18
CA ASN A 220 10.93 -9.28 -11.84
C ASN A 220 11.39 -10.54 -11.08
N PHE A 221 10.46 -11.37 -10.57
CA PHE A 221 10.77 -12.63 -9.90
C PHE A 221 10.77 -13.77 -10.92
N ASP A 222 11.91 -14.45 -11.09
CA ASP A 222 12.16 -15.60 -11.97
C ASP A 222 11.07 -15.84 -13.05
N LEU A 223 11.13 -14.98 -14.08
CA LEU A 223 10.25 -14.92 -15.26
C LEU A 223 9.98 -16.29 -15.91
N GLN A 224 10.83 -17.30 -15.69
CA GLN A 224 10.61 -18.62 -16.25
C GLN A 224 9.46 -19.40 -15.59
N ILE A 225 9.32 -19.39 -14.26
CA ILE A 225 8.32 -20.27 -13.61
C ILE A 225 6.94 -19.62 -13.61
N VAL A 226 6.88 -18.32 -13.30
CA VAL A 226 5.63 -17.55 -13.34
C VAL A 226 5.23 -17.27 -14.78
N GLY A 227 6.19 -16.93 -15.66
CA GLY A 227 5.94 -16.71 -17.08
C GLY A 227 5.45 -17.96 -17.81
N GLN A 228 6.06 -19.14 -17.62
CA GLN A 228 5.54 -20.37 -18.24
C GLN A 228 4.12 -20.72 -17.78
N ARG A 229 3.73 -20.40 -16.54
CA ARG A 229 2.38 -20.66 -16.03
C ARG A 229 1.36 -19.60 -16.46
N LEU A 230 1.76 -18.33 -16.54
CA LEU A 230 0.94 -17.26 -17.11
C LEU A 230 0.78 -17.43 -18.63
N GLU A 231 1.81 -17.91 -19.33
CA GLU A 231 1.78 -18.21 -20.76
C GLU A 231 0.86 -19.41 -21.05
N LEU A 232 0.88 -20.46 -20.23
CA LEU A 232 -0.12 -21.54 -20.29
C LEU A 232 -1.55 -21.04 -20.03
N LEU A 233 -1.72 -20.06 -19.13
CA LEU A 233 -3.03 -19.47 -18.85
C LEU A 233 -3.54 -18.60 -20.00
N VAL A 234 -2.65 -17.80 -20.60
CA VAL A 234 -2.95 -16.99 -21.78
C VAL A 234 -3.25 -17.89 -22.97
N LEU A 235 -2.52 -19.00 -23.13
CA LEU A 235 -2.80 -20.00 -24.16
C LEU A 235 -4.12 -20.73 -23.92
N ASP A 236 -4.46 -21.15 -22.70
CA ASP A 236 -5.79 -21.75 -22.40
C ASP A 236 -6.96 -20.77 -22.59
N ILE A 237 -6.73 -19.46 -22.42
CA ILE A 237 -7.72 -18.40 -22.71
C ILE A 237 -7.80 -18.12 -24.23
N MET A 238 -6.72 -18.33 -24.98
CA MET A 238 -6.63 -18.03 -26.41
C MET A 238 -6.90 -19.25 -27.33
N ASP A 239 -6.76 -20.49 -26.86
CA ASP A 239 -7.05 -21.75 -27.57
C ASP A 239 -8.52 -22.21 -27.40
N VAL A 240 -9.45 -21.26 -27.24
CA VAL A 240 -10.88 -21.55 -27.47
C VAL A 240 -11.11 -21.67 -28.98
N ASP A 241 -10.65 -22.80 -29.53
CA ASP A 241 -10.91 -23.25 -30.87
C ASP A 241 -12.41 -23.56 -31.00
N MET A 242 -13.12 -22.73 -31.76
CA MET A 242 -14.51 -22.97 -32.15
C MET A 242 -14.60 -24.20 -33.06
N PRO A 243 -15.24 -25.32 -32.65
CA PRO A 243 -15.53 -26.39 -33.61
C PRO A 243 -16.76 -25.98 -34.42
N SER A 244 -16.49 -25.53 -35.64
CA SER A 244 -17.46 -25.60 -36.71
C SER A 244 -17.50 -27.05 -37.21
N THR A 245 -18.60 -27.76 -36.99
CA THR A 245 -19.14 -28.76 -37.92
C THR A 245 -20.55 -29.19 -37.52
N SER A 246 -21.41 -29.19 -38.52
CA SER A 246 -22.74 -29.78 -38.60
C SER A 246 -22.84 -31.18 -38.00
N SER A 247 -23.75 -31.40 -37.05
CA SER A 247 -24.25 -32.74 -36.71
C SER A 247 -25.71 -32.71 -36.29
N THR A 248 -26.44 -33.64 -36.88
CA THR A 248 -27.88 -33.86 -36.87
C THR A 248 -28.43 -34.29 -35.50
N ALA A 249 -29.44 -33.56 -35.02
CA ALA A 249 -30.62 -34.00 -34.27
C ALA A 249 -30.48 -34.97 -33.07
N GLN A 250 -30.74 -34.45 -31.86
CA GLN A 250 -31.68 -35.05 -30.90
C GLN A 250 -32.21 -33.99 -29.91
N PRO A 251 -33.54 -33.92 -29.63
CA PRO A 251 -34.11 -32.81 -28.87
C PRO A 251 -34.07 -33.07 -27.36
N ALA A 252 -33.40 -32.19 -26.63
CA ALA A 252 -33.45 -32.07 -25.17
C ALA A 252 -34.60 -31.11 -24.75
N PRO A 253 -35.17 -31.26 -23.54
CA PRO A 253 -36.45 -30.67 -23.17
C PRO A 253 -36.36 -29.14 -23.05
N SER A 254 -37.35 -28.50 -23.65
CA SER A 254 -37.58 -27.06 -23.73
C SER A 254 -37.49 -26.38 -22.36
N ALA A 255 -36.47 -25.51 -22.22
CA ALA A 255 -36.43 -24.46 -21.23
C ALA A 255 -37.64 -23.52 -21.38
N PRO A 256 -38.14 -22.93 -20.28
CA PRO A 256 -39.30 -22.04 -20.32
C PRO A 256 -39.01 -20.81 -21.20
N ASP A 257 -39.92 -20.54 -22.15
CA ASP A 257 -39.92 -19.38 -23.03
C ASP A 257 -39.72 -18.08 -22.22
N LEU A 258 -38.51 -17.53 -22.32
CA LEU A 258 -38.30 -16.13 -22.01
C LEU A 258 -39.08 -15.31 -23.05
N PRO A 259 -39.79 -14.25 -22.63
CA PRO A 259 -40.53 -13.40 -23.57
C PRO A 259 -39.57 -12.90 -24.66
N PRO A 260 -40.02 -12.84 -25.94
CA PRO A 260 -39.18 -12.37 -27.03
C PRO A 260 -38.65 -10.98 -26.67
N ARG A 261 -37.32 -10.84 -26.63
CA ARG A 261 -36.68 -9.55 -26.39
C ARG A 261 -37.24 -8.56 -27.43
N PRO A 262 -37.63 -7.34 -27.03
CA PRO A 262 -38.08 -6.34 -27.98
C PRO A 262 -37.02 -6.20 -29.07
N GLN A 263 -37.46 -6.21 -30.34
CA GLN A 263 -36.55 -6.07 -31.49
C GLN A 263 -35.80 -4.76 -31.37
N ARG A 264 -34.57 -4.85 -30.89
CA ARG A 264 -33.66 -3.74 -30.75
C ARG A 264 -33.16 -3.36 -32.13
N ASP A 265 -33.10 -2.06 -32.41
CA ASP A 265 -32.59 -1.57 -33.69
C ASP A 265 -31.12 -2.04 -33.84
N PRO A 266 -30.76 -2.77 -34.92
CA PRO A 266 -29.42 -3.30 -35.10
C PRO A 266 -28.34 -2.20 -35.14
N ARG A 267 -28.73 -0.95 -35.41
CA ARG A 267 -27.83 0.22 -35.33
C ARG A 267 -27.31 0.48 -33.92
N ILE A 268 -28.08 0.12 -32.88
CA ILE A 268 -27.66 0.29 -31.48
C ILE A 268 -26.54 -0.69 -31.14
N ASP A 269 -26.65 -1.93 -31.61
CA ASP A 269 -25.67 -2.97 -31.31
C ASP A 269 -24.31 -2.65 -31.96
N VAL A 270 -24.29 -2.10 -33.19
CA VAL A 270 -23.05 -1.64 -33.86
C VAL A 270 -22.31 -0.56 -33.06
N VAL A 271 -23.04 0.38 -32.43
CA VAL A 271 -22.41 1.44 -31.62
C VAL A 271 -21.93 0.88 -30.28
N LEU A 272 -22.64 -0.08 -29.69
CA LEU A 272 -22.25 -0.72 -28.42
C LEU A 272 -21.06 -1.67 -28.55
N ASP A 273 -20.88 -2.31 -29.70
CA ASP A 273 -19.69 -3.12 -29.97
C ASP A 273 -18.41 -2.29 -29.90
N ILE A 274 -18.48 -0.99 -30.22
CA ILE A 274 -17.34 -0.05 -30.14
C ILE A 274 -17.29 0.65 -28.79
N PHE A 275 -18.45 1.00 -28.21
CA PHE A 275 -18.57 1.73 -26.94
C PHE A 275 -19.44 0.96 -25.93
N PRO A 276 -18.93 -0.13 -25.33
CA PRO A 276 -19.71 -0.99 -24.43
C PRO A 276 -20.15 -0.29 -23.14
N ASP A 277 -19.45 0.79 -22.74
CA ASP A 277 -19.74 1.54 -21.51
C ASP A 277 -20.93 2.51 -21.65
N GLN A 278 -21.44 2.74 -22.87
CA GLN A 278 -22.55 3.66 -23.11
C GLN A 278 -23.90 2.99 -22.84
N SER A 279 -24.84 3.71 -22.23
CA SER A 279 -26.15 3.14 -21.96
C SER A 279 -26.95 2.91 -23.26
N PRO A 280 -27.67 1.76 -23.40
CA PRO A 280 -28.57 1.48 -24.52
C PRO A 280 -29.51 2.62 -24.88
N GLU A 281 -30.10 3.21 -23.84
CA GLU A 281 -31.14 4.23 -23.94
C GLU A 281 -30.57 5.56 -24.44
N PHE A 282 -29.33 5.88 -24.08
CA PHE A 282 -28.64 7.06 -24.58
C PHE A 282 -28.36 6.94 -26.09
N ILE A 283 -27.90 5.78 -26.56
CA ILE A 283 -27.64 5.54 -27.99
C ILE A 283 -28.95 5.57 -28.77
N GLU A 284 -30.02 4.97 -28.25
CA GLU A 284 -31.34 5.00 -28.89
C GLU A 284 -31.88 6.44 -29.01
N LYS A 285 -31.79 7.24 -27.93
CA LYS A 285 -32.15 8.66 -27.95
C LYS A 285 -31.26 9.46 -28.90
N ALA A 286 -29.96 9.19 -28.97
CA ALA A 286 -29.06 9.87 -29.88
C ALA A 286 -29.40 9.54 -31.34
N LEU A 287 -29.61 8.27 -31.69
CA LEU A 287 -30.01 7.82 -33.03
C LEU A 287 -31.39 8.34 -33.45
N SER A 288 -32.26 8.70 -32.50
CA SER A 288 -33.54 9.34 -32.78
C SER A 288 -33.41 10.78 -33.30
N LEU A 289 -32.28 11.44 -33.04
CA LEU A 289 -32.01 12.81 -33.51
C LEU A 289 -31.60 12.78 -35.00
N PRO A 290 -32.15 13.66 -35.86
CA PRO A 290 -31.81 13.71 -37.28
C PRO A 290 -30.32 13.88 -37.57
N LYS A 291 -29.61 14.58 -36.67
CA LYS A 291 -28.16 14.83 -36.77
C LYS A 291 -27.32 13.55 -36.65
N TYR A 292 -27.83 12.54 -35.95
CA TYR A 292 -27.12 11.29 -35.65
C TYR A 292 -27.87 10.06 -36.18
N SER A 293 -28.71 10.22 -37.22
CA SER A 293 -29.53 9.13 -37.75
C SER A 293 -28.69 7.96 -38.32
N ASN A 294 -27.45 8.24 -38.73
CA ASN A 294 -26.47 7.24 -39.16
C ASN A 294 -25.55 6.88 -37.98
N PRO A 295 -25.37 5.58 -37.64
CA PRO A 295 -24.46 5.16 -36.56
C PRO A 295 -23.03 5.68 -36.72
N GLU A 296 -22.52 5.81 -37.94
CA GLU A 296 -21.16 6.34 -38.17
C GLU A 296 -21.02 7.81 -37.72
N ALA A 297 -22.03 8.64 -37.99
CA ALA A 297 -22.04 10.04 -37.56
C ALA A 297 -22.16 10.18 -36.03
N LEU A 298 -22.84 9.22 -35.39
CA LEU A 298 -22.90 9.15 -33.93
C LEU A 298 -21.55 8.72 -33.34
N ILE A 299 -20.89 7.71 -33.93
CA ILE A 299 -19.56 7.24 -33.52
C ILE A 299 -18.53 8.36 -33.64
N GLU A 300 -18.50 9.08 -34.75
CA GLU A 300 -17.60 10.22 -34.95
C GLU A 300 -17.82 11.31 -33.88
N SER A 301 -19.08 11.67 -33.62
CA SER A 301 -19.43 12.66 -32.60
C SER A 301 -19.11 12.20 -31.17
N LEU A 302 -19.19 10.89 -30.89
CA LEU A 302 -18.80 10.29 -29.61
C LEU A 302 -17.28 10.35 -29.41
N LEU A 303 -16.50 10.05 -30.45
CA LEU A 303 -15.04 10.16 -30.42
C LEU A 303 -14.58 11.61 -30.23
N GLU A 304 -15.29 12.56 -30.82
CA GLU A 304 -15.04 14.00 -30.65
C GLU A 304 -15.55 14.56 -29.30
N GLY A 305 -16.39 13.81 -28.58
CA GLY A 305 -17.02 14.27 -27.34
C GLY A 305 -18.06 15.37 -27.53
N THR A 306 -18.65 15.50 -28.73
CA THR A 306 -19.58 16.59 -29.09
C THR A 306 -21.05 16.16 -29.10
N VAL A 307 -21.38 14.94 -28.68
CA VAL A 307 -22.77 14.46 -28.61
C VAL A 307 -23.56 15.21 -27.54
N HIS A 308 -24.53 15.99 -27.97
CA HIS A 308 -25.50 16.66 -27.09
C HIS A 308 -26.85 15.99 -27.29
N VAL A 309 -27.20 15.06 -26.41
CA VAL A 309 -28.57 14.54 -26.30
C VAL A 309 -29.33 15.49 -25.38
N PRO A 310 -30.43 16.12 -25.82
CA PRO A 310 -31.30 16.87 -24.92
C PRO A 310 -31.69 15.94 -23.77
N GLN A 311 -31.20 16.22 -22.56
CA GLN A 311 -31.74 15.56 -21.38
C GLN A 311 -33.19 16.00 -21.28
N ASP A 312 -34.12 15.05 -21.27
CA ASP A 312 -35.51 15.32 -20.94
C ASP A 312 -35.51 16.02 -19.57
N GLU A 313 -35.74 17.33 -19.60
CA GLU A 313 -35.89 18.13 -18.39
C GLU A 313 -37.06 17.49 -17.62
N PRO A 314 -36.85 17.01 -16.39
CA PRO A 314 -37.87 16.23 -15.69
C PRO A 314 -39.16 17.05 -15.62
N GLU A 315 -40.24 16.53 -16.20
CA GLU A 315 -41.55 17.16 -16.14
C GLU A 315 -41.87 17.52 -14.67
N PRO A 316 -42.37 18.74 -14.40
CA PRO A 316 -42.65 19.17 -13.04
C PRO A 316 -43.65 18.21 -12.40
N ALA A 317 -43.19 17.46 -11.40
CA ALA A 317 -44.01 16.50 -10.68
C ALA A 317 -45.30 17.18 -10.17
N PRO A 318 -46.47 16.51 -10.29
CA PRO A 318 -47.72 17.05 -9.79
C PRO A 318 -47.65 17.29 -8.27
N ALA A 319 -48.16 18.45 -7.85
CA ALA A 319 -48.09 18.94 -6.48
C ALA A 319 -48.55 17.89 -5.44
N PRO A 320 -47.74 17.58 -4.40
CA PRO A 320 -48.13 16.63 -3.37
C PRO A 320 -49.24 17.19 -2.48
N ALA A 321 -50.27 16.37 -2.27
CA ALA A 321 -51.37 16.61 -1.34
C ALA A 321 -50.87 16.68 0.12
N PRO A 322 -51.56 17.44 1.00
CA PRO A 322 -51.08 17.72 2.35
C PRO A 322 -51.14 16.48 3.24
N GLN A 323 -49.97 15.96 3.63
CA GLN A 323 -49.85 14.97 4.69
C GLN A 323 -49.43 15.64 5.99
N THR A 324 -50.14 15.25 7.04
CA THR A 324 -50.04 15.72 8.42
C THR A 324 -48.72 15.31 9.06
N ARG A 325 -48.02 16.33 9.61
CA ARG A 325 -47.10 16.32 10.76
C ARG A 325 -46.74 14.95 11.33
N ASP A 326 -45.47 14.59 11.19
CA ASP A 326 -44.68 14.10 12.31
C ASP A 326 -43.31 14.79 12.30
N VAL A 327 -42.89 15.18 13.50
CA VAL A 327 -41.78 16.06 13.85
C VAL A 327 -40.54 15.20 14.05
N ASP A 328 -39.54 15.37 13.19
CA ASP A 328 -38.10 15.20 13.49
C ASP A 328 -37.32 15.60 12.21
N GLU A 329 -37.13 16.91 12.04
CA GLU A 329 -36.33 17.54 10.97
C GLU A 329 -34.85 17.19 11.15
N ALA A 330 -34.36 16.24 10.35
CA ALA A 330 -32.97 16.26 9.90
C ALA A 330 -32.90 17.32 8.80
N ASP A 331 -32.18 18.41 9.06
CA ASP A 331 -31.93 19.46 8.07
C ASP A 331 -31.24 18.86 6.83
N ASP A 332 -32.03 18.58 5.79
CA ASP A 332 -31.54 18.26 4.46
C ASP A 332 -30.73 19.47 3.94
N LEU A 333 -29.41 19.30 3.92
CA LEU A 333 -28.49 20.30 3.41
C LEU A 333 -28.74 20.50 1.91
N ASP A 334 -29.31 21.66 1.56
CA ASP A 334 -29.63 22.08 0.20
C ASP A 334 -28.35 22.37 -0.62
N PHE A 335 -27.78 21.34 -1.25
CA PHE A 335 -26.57 21.41 -2.08
C PHE A 335 -26.75 22.27 -3.35
N SER A 336 -27.99 22.63 -3.72
CA SER A 336 -28.30 23.51 -4.86
C SER A 336 -27.74 24.93 -4.70
N LYS A 337 -27.43 25.35 -3.47
CA LYS A 337 -26.84 26.66 -3.16
C LYS A 337 -25.32 26.65 -3.13
N LEU A 338 -24.68 25.48 -3.25
CA LEU A 338 -23.22 25.36 -3.30
C LEU A 338 -22.72 25.63 -4.73
N ARG A 339 -22.86 26.88 -5.16
CA ARG A 339 -22.28 27.34 -6.43
C ARG A 339 -20.78 27.54 -6.22
N ILE A 340 -19.98 26.51 -6.55
CA ILE A 340 -18.51 26.58 -6.62
C ILE A 340 -18.13 27.48 -7.81
N GLY A 341 -18.31 28.78 -7.62
CA GLY A 341 -17.79 29.82 -8.48
C GLY A 341 -16.75 30.63 -7.69
N LYS A 342 -15.81 31.25 -8.41
CA LYS A 342 -14.81 32.20 -7.90
C LYS A 342 -15.47 33.37 -7.14
N ALA A 343 -15.94 33.15 -5.92
CA ALA A 343 -16.39 34.20 -5.03
C ALA A 343 -15.17 34.72 -4.27
N LYS A 344 -14.79 35.96 -4.61
CA LYS A 344 -13.93 36.79 -3.77
C LYS A 344 -14.53 36.84 -2.37
N ASN A 345 -13.66 36.60 -1.39
CA ASN A 345 -13.82 36.99 0.02
C ASN A 345 -14.98 36.33 0.79
N PHE A 346 -14.91 35.02 1.02
CA PHE A 346 -15.39 34.50 2.31
C PHE A 346 -14.42 35.00 3.38
N GLY A 347 -14.89 35.89 4.24
CA GLY A 347 -14.14 36.55 5.32
C GLY A 347 -13.71 35.62 6.46
N LEU A 348 -13.35 34.38 6.17
CA LEU A 348 -12.57 33.53 7.07
C LEU A 348 -11.14 34.08 7.05
N LYS A 349 -10.90 35.09 7.89
CA LYS A 349 -9.54 35.48 8.26
C LYS A 349 -8.95 34.33 9.08
N MET A 350 -8.48 33.30 8.38
CA MET A 350 -7.53 32.37 8.98
C MET A 350 -6.31 33.20 9.34
N ASP A 351 -5.92 33.19 10.62
CA ASP A 351 -4.80 34.00 11.10
C ASP A 351 -3.56 33.76 10.24
N ASP A 352 -2.84 34.85 9.94
CA ASP A 352 -1.64 34.80 9.10
C ASP A 352 -0.59 33.84 9.67
N GLU A 353 -0.58 33.65 11.00
CA GLU A 353 0.22 32.63 11.69
C GLU A 353 -0.22 31.21 11.35
N ALA A 354 -1.50 30.89 11.40
CA ALA A 354 -2.02 29.55 11.05
C ALA A 354 -1.77 29.23 9.57
N ARG A 355 -1.86 30.24 8.70
CA ARG A 355 -1.53 30.11 7.27
C ARG A 355 -0.03 29.87 7.04
N ASN A 356 0.84 30.56 7.79
CA ASN A 356 2.28 30.36 7.71
C ASN A 356 2.70 29.01 8.32
N GLU A 357 2.03 28.56 9.38
CA GLU A 357 2.25 27.25 9.98
C GLU A 357 1.84 26.12 9.03
N LEU A 358 0.68 26.25 8.36
CA LEU A 358 0.25 25.27 7.35
C LEU A 358 1.22 25.23 6.16
N LYS A 359 1.70 26.39 5.68
CA LYS A 359 2.72 26.45 4.63
C LYS A 359 4.02 25.80 5.08
N ALA A 360 4.49 26.09 6.30
CA ALA A 360 5.71 25.48 6.83
C ALA A 360 5.56 23.96 7.01
N ALA A 361 4.38 23.48 7.41
CA ALA A 361 4.09 22.05 7.53
C ALA A 361 4.06 21.35 6.16
N VAL A 362 3.46 21.99 5.15
CA VAL A 362 3.45 21.46 3.78
C VAL A 362 4.86 21.43 3.19
N MET A 363 5.64 22.50 3.34
CA MET A 363 7.04 22.55 2.88
C MET A 363 7.90 21.49 3.57
N ARG A 364 7.73 21.29 4.89
CA ARG A 364 8.47 20.24 5.61
C ARG A 364 8.10 18.84 5.12
N ARG A 365 6.82 18.59 4.83
CA ARG A 365 6.38 17.29 4.31
C ARG A 365 6.91 17.02 2.90
N ALA A 366 7.01 18.06 2.07
CA ALA A 366 7.61 17.96 0.75
C ALA A 366 9.12 17.68 0.83
N GLU A 367 9.84 18.34 1.74
CA GLU A 367 11.26 18.08 2.00
C GLU A 367 11.50 16.67 2.57
N GLU A 368 10.66 16.21 3.51
CA GLU A 368 10.74 14.85 4.07
C GLU A 368 10.51 13.78 2.99
N ALA A 369 9.52 13.96 2.12
CA ALA A 369 9.27 13.05 1.01
C ALA A 369 10.44 13.01 0.01
N GLN A 370 11.05 14.16 -0.26
CA GLN A 370 12.22 14.25 -1.15
C GLN A 370 13.47 13.61 -0.52
N ILE A 371 13.66 13.73 0.80
CA ILE A 371 14.76 13.08 1.52
C ILE A 371 14.57 11.56 1.58
N GLU A 372 13.36 11.09 1.86
CA GLU A 372 13.03 9.66 1.89
C GLU A 372 13.22 9.00 0.52
N GLU A 373 12.91 9.71 -0.57
CA GLU A 373 13.17 9.26 -1.94
C GLU A 373 14.67 9.15 -2.25
N ILE A 374 15.48 10.13 -1.81
CA ILE A 374 16.95 10.10 -1.99
C ILE A 374 17.61 9.03 -1.10
N GLU A 375 17.13 8.84 0.13
CA GLU A 375 17.66 7.83 1.06
C GLU A 375 17.35 6.41 0.58
N ALA A 376 16.15 6.17 0.03
CA ALA A 376 15.79 4.90 -0.60
C ALA A 376 16.67 4.61 -1.84
N GLU A 377 17.00 5.63 -2.64
CA GLU A 377 17.86 5.46 -3.82
C GLU A 377 19.33 5.18 -3.46
N LEU A 378 19.81 5.68 -2.32
CA LEU A 378 21.15 5.39 -1.78
C LEU A 378 21.25 3.97 -1.18
N GLU A 379 20.20 3.48 -0.51
CA GLU A 379 20.18 2.11 0.03
C GLU A 379 20.21 1.05 -1.10
N ASP A 380 19.59 1.32 -2.25
CA ASP A 380 19.61 0.44 -3.41
C ASP A 380 20.98 0.39 -4.14
N GLU A 381 21.78 1.47 -4.10
CA GLU A 381 23.11 1.52 -4.75
C GLU A 381 24.17 0.69 -3.98
N ASP A 382 24.11 0.67 -2.64
CA ASP A 382 25.06 -0.06 -1.78
C ASP A 382 24.87 -1.59 -1.87
N ASP A 383 23.64 -2.07 -2.02
CA ASP A 383 23.35 -3.51 -2.10
C ASP A 383 23.71 -4.11 -3.47
N TYR A 384 23.80 -3.29 -4.52
CA TYR A 384 24.16 -3.72 -5.87
C TYR A 384 25.68 -3.83 -6.08
N ALA A 385 26.48 -2.96 -5.43
CA ALA A 385 27.95 -3.03 -5.47
C ALA A 385 28.50 -4.30 -4.81
N SER A 386 27.80 -4.84 -3.81
CA SER A 386 28.20 -6.06 -3.10
C SER A 386 27.93 -7.36 -3.89
N ARG A 387 26.99 -7.35 -4.84
CA ARG A 387 26.58 -8.55 -5.60
C ARG A 387 27.41 -8.84 -6.84
N THR A 388 28.11 -7.86 -7.42
CA THR A 388 28.92 -8.06 -8.63
C THR A 388 30.30 -8.67 -8.35
N ALA A 389 30.75 -8.75 -7.10
CA ALA A 389 32.05 -9.30 -6.73
C ALA A 389 32.14 -10.85 -6.65
N VAL A 390 31.02 -11.59 -6.69
CA VAL A 390 31.01 -13.03 -6.34
C VAL A 390 30.89 -13.97 -7.55
N ARG A 391 30.82 -13.46 -8.79
CA ARG A 391 30.62 -14.32 -9.98
C ARG A 391 31.65 -14.08 -11.08
N SER A 392 32.93 -14.28 -10.78
CA SER A 392 33.93 -14.57 -11.82
C SER A 392 35.04 -15.46 -11.29
N GLY A 393 34.79 -16.78 -11.31
CA GLY A 393 35.84 -17.77 -11.27
C GLY A 393 36.24 -18.12 -12.69
N THR A 394 37.42 -17.72 -13.14
CA THR A 394 38.47 -18.53 -13.78
C THR A 394 39.53 -17.61 -14.41
N GLY A 395 40.64 -17.43 -13.70
CA GLY A 395 42.00 -17.13 -14.18
C GLY A 395 42.24 -16.11 -15.31
N ASP A 396 42.46 -14.84 -14.95
CA ASP A 396 43.71 -14.11 -15.25
C ASP A 396 43.69 -12.81 -14.40
N SER A 397 44.66 -12.66 -13.51
CA SER A 397 44.65 -11.64 -12.46
C SER A 397 45.18 -10.31 -12.99
N THR A 398 44.40 -9.63 -13.83
CA THR A 398 44.63 -8.20 -14.07
C THR A 398 44.25 -7.44 -12.80
N PRO A 399 45.11 -6.55 -12.27
CA PRO A 399 44.78 -5.74 -11.10
C PRO A 399 43.50 -4.94 -11.39
N THR A 400 42.44 -5.19 -10.62
CA THR A 400 41.21 -4.39 -10.60
C THR A 400 41.56 -3.02 -10.04
N VAL A 401 41.99 -2.11 -10.92
CA VAL A 401 42.00 -0.68 -10.64
C VAL A 401 40.55 -0.28 -10.43
N GLU A 402 40.21 0.23 -9.25
CA GLU A 402 38.91 0.87 -9.00
C GLU A 402 38.76 2.01 -10.01
N ALA A 403 37.93 1.80 -11.01
CA ALA A 403 37.73 2.77 -12.08
C ALA A 403 36.91 3.95 -11.54
N ASP A 404 37.45 5.16 -11.65
CA ASP A 404 36.76 6.39 -11.26
C ASP A 404 35.70 6.75 -12.31
N TYR A 405 34.44 6.37 -12.04
CA TYR A 405 33.30 6.65 -12.92
C TYR A 405 32.97 8.15 -13.05
N SER A 406 33.49 9.01 -12.17
CA SER A 406 33.23 10.46 -12.24
C SER A 406 33.78 11.10 -13.53
N ILE A 407 34.80 10.49 -14.14
CA ILE A 407 35.37 10.91 -15.43
C ILE A 407 34.37 10.63 -16.56
N LEU A 408 33.68 9.48 -16.53
CA LEU A 408 32.68 9.12 -17.53
C LEU A 408 31.44 10.01 -17.43
N GLU A 409 31.01 10.34 -16.21
CA GLU A 409 29.86 11.23 -15.97
C GLU A 409 30.11 12.63 -16.53
N LYS A 410 31.28 13.21 -16.28
CA LYS A 410 31.68 14.51 -16.84
C LYS A 410 31.74 14.47 -18.37
N ALA A 411 32.38 13.44 -18.93
CA ALA A 411 32.46 13.28 -20.38
C ALA A 411 31.08 13.10 -21.03
N PHE A 412 30.14 12.42 -20.34
CA PHE A 412 28.76 12.27 -20.80
C PHE A 412 28.00 13.59 -20.80
N GLN A 413 28.15 14.41 -19.74
CA GLN A 413 27.56 15.74 -19.68
C GLN A 413 28.11 16.70 -20.74
N GLU A 414 29.39 16.56 -21.13
CA GLU A 414 30.04 17.35 -22.17
C GLU A 414 29.64 16.92 -23.58
N ASN A 415 29.80 15.63 -23.92
CA ASN A 415 29.49 15.10 -25.25
C ASN A 415 28.99 13.64 -25.20
N PRO A 416 27.66 13.41 -25.18
CA PRO A 416 27.08 12.07 -25.18
C PRO A 416 27.48 11.19 -26.38
N SER A 417 27.80 11.80 -27.53
CA SER A 417 28.12 11.05 -28.77
C SER A 417 29.44 10.27 -28.70
N VAL A 418 30.32 10.60 -27.75
CA VAL A 418 31.57 9.86 -27.49
C VAL A 418 31.29 8.44 -26.97
N PHE A 419 30.05 8.18 -26.51
CA PHE A 419 29.63 6.88 -25.97
C PHE A 419 28.97 5.95 -26.99
N ASP A 420 28.77 6.40 -28.24
CA ASP A 420 28.17 5.58 -29.29
C ASP A 420 29.03 4.36 -29.66
N LYS A 421 28.36 3.24 -29.95
CA LYS A 421 28.98 1.95 -30.34
C LYS A 421 29.57 1.95 -31.76
N SER A 422 29.64 3.09 -32.42
CA SER A 422 30.08 3.20 -33.81
C SER A 422 31.60 3.00 -33.93
N SER A 423 32.06 2.35 -35.00
CA SER A 423 33.50 2.16 -35.25
C SER A 423 34.25 3.49 -35.42
N THR A 424 33.56 4.52 -35.91
CA THR A 424 34.08 5.88 -36.05
C THR A 424 34.31 6.53 -34.69
N THR A 425 33.36 6.39 -33.76
CA THR A 425 33.49 6.91 -32.38
C THR A 425 34.61 6.20 -31.62
N ARG A 426 34.69 4.86 -31.72
CA ARG A 426 35.75 4.06 -31.07
C ARG A 426 37.18 4.47 -31.47
N ARG A 427 37.37 4.84 -32.74
CA ARG A 427 38.67 5.32 -33.26
C ARG A 427 38.86 6.82 -33.12
N GLY A 428 37.85 7.54 -32.62
CA GLY A 428 37.87 8.98 -32.44
C GLY A 428 38.84 9.41 -31.33
N LYS A 429 39.44 10.59 -31.49
CA LYS A 429 40.41 11.14 -30.54
C LYS A 429 39.79 11.39 -29.15
N GLU A 430 38.52 11.80 -29.09
CA GLU A 430 37.80 12.01 -27.84
C GLU A 430 37.63 10.71 -27.05
N ARG A 431 37.29 9.63 -27.74
CA ARG A 431 37.20 8.30 -27.14
C ARG A 431 38.55 7.78 -26.68
N ASP A 432 39.61 8.03 -27.46
CA ASP A 432 40.97 7.66 -27.07
C ASP A 432 41.45 8.39 -25.81
N ASN A 433 41.15 9.69 -25.71
CA ASN A 433 41.40 10.46 -24.49
C ASN A 433 40.60 9.90 -23.30
N LEU A 434 39.34 9.51 -23.52
CA LEU A 434 38.49 8.94 -22.47
C LEU A 434 39.04 7.61 -21.96
N ARG A 435 39.54 6.73 -22.85
CA ARG A 435 40.25 5.49 -22.45
C ARG A 435 41.51 5.78 -21.65
N GLN A 436 42.32 6.75 -22.09
CA GLN A 436 43.56 7.12 -21.39
C GLN A 436 43.30 7.70 -20.00
N LEU A 437 42.25 8.51 -19.84
CA LEU A 437 41.88 9.12 -18.57
C LEU A 437 41.21 8.14 -17.60
N SER A 438 40.28 7.32 -18.09
CA SER A 438 39.52 6.39 -17.24
C SER A 438 40.24 5.08 -16.98
N GLY A 439 41.20 4.70 -17.83
CA GLY A 439 41.82 3.38 -17.80
C GLY A 439 40.88 2.24 -18.23
N LEU A 440 39.71 2.56 -18.78
CA LEU A 440 38.69 1.59 -19.21
C LEU A 440 38.79 1.27 -20.70
N ASP A 441 38.47 0.03 -21.05
CA ASP A 441 38.34 -0.39 -22.45
C ASP A 441 37.02 0.10 -23.07
N ASP A 442 36.96 0.16 -24.40
CA ASP A 442 35.77 0.58 -25.15
C ASP A 442 34.53 -0.22 -24.78
N SER A 443 34.69 -1.52 -24.53
CA SER A 443 33.61 -2.42 -24.12
C SER A 443 33.00 -2.02 -22.76
N GLN A 444 33.85 -1.61 -21.81
CA GLN A 444 33.42 -1.20 -20.47
C GLN A 444 32.73 0.16 -20.50
N ILE A 445 33.27 1.12 -21.26
CA ILE A 445 32.68 2.45 -21.40
C ILE A 445 31.30 2.37 -22.11
N GLU A 446 31.14 1.50 -23.11
CA GLU A 446 29.83 1.24 -23.74
C GLU A 446 28.85 0.50 -22.81
N GLY A 447 29.36 -0.41 -21.98
CA GLY A 447 28.58 -1.11 -20.97
C GLY A 447 27.99 -0.13 -19.95
N TRP A 448 28.83 0.78 -19.45
CA TRP A 448 28.42 1.86 -18.56
C TRP A 448 27.37 2.78 -19.19
N TYR A 449 27.59 3.22 -20.44
CA TYR A 449 26.60 4.04 -21.16
C TYR A 449 25.27 3.31 -21.37
N SER A 450 25.31 2.03 -21.70
CA SER A 450 24.10 1.21 -21.85
C SER A 450 23.34 1.06 -20.53
N GLN A 451 24.05 0.96 -19.39
CA GLN A 451 23.43 0.94 -18.06
C GLN A 451 22.80 2.29 -17.72
N LEU A 452 23.50 3.39 -18.03
CA LEU A 452 22.98 4.75 -17.81
C LEU A 452 21.68 4.98 -18.61
N MET A 453 21.63 4.56 -19.87
CA MET A 453 20.44 4.71 -20.72
C MET A 453 19.25 3.82 -20.32
N ARG A 454 19.50 2.74 -19.57
CA ARG A 454 18.41 1.93 -18.97
C ARG A 454 17.74 2.63 -17.79
N ASN A 455 18.44 3.57 -17.15
CA ASN A 455 17.98 4.31 -15.98
C ASN A 455 17.69 5.78 -16.35
N PRO A 456 16.49 6.09 -16.89
CA PRO A 456 16.15 7.44 -17.33
C PRO A 456 16.23 8.48 -16.19
N ARG A 457 16.05 8.06 -14.94
CA ARG A 457 16.19 8.92 -13.75
C ARG A 457 17.62 9.41 -13.54
N LYS A 458 18.62 8.53 -13.67
CA LYS A 458 20.03 8.89 -13.52
C LYS A 458 20.48 9.84 -14.64
N VAL A 459 19.95 9.65 -15.86
CA VAL A 459 20.13 10.60 -16.97
C VAL A 459 19.55 11.98 -16.64
N GLN A 460 18.35 12.03 -16.04
CA GLN A 460 17.72 13.27 -15.61
C GLN A 460 18.52 13.97 -14.50
N SER A 461 18.99 13.23 -13.48
CA SER A 461 19.83 13.79 -12.41
C SER A 461 21.11 14.41 -12.96
N LEU A 462 21.82 13.71 -13.84
CA LEU A 462 23.04 14.24 -14.47
C LEU A 462 22.77 15.49 -15.32
N SER A 463 21.58 15.62 -15.91
CA SER A 463 21.18 16.84 -16.62
C SER A 463 20.85 18.00 -15.68
N GLN A 464 20.19 17.73 -14.55
CA GLN A 464 19.85 18.74 -13.55
C GLN A 464 21.10 19.27 -12.85
N ASP A 465 22.07 18.41 -12.54
CA ASP A 465 23.34 18.83 -11.93
C ASP A 465 24.09 19.83 -12.82
N LYS A 466 24.04 19.63 -14.15
CA LYS A 466 24.63 20.57 -15.12
C LYS A 466 23.96 21.94 -15.08
N ASP A 467 22.64 21.98 -14.94
CA ASP A 467 21.87 23.23 -14.86
C ASP A 467 22.06 23.95 -13.53
N MET A 468 22.21 23.21 -12.42
CA MET A 468 22.47 23.77 -11.09
C MET A 468 23.86 24.42 -10.99
N VAL A 469 24.88 23.80 -11.60
CA VAL A 469 26.23 24.37 -11.63
C VAL A 469 26.28 25.65 -12.46
N ASN A 470 25.54 25.73 -13.58
CA ASN A 470 25.47 26.93 -14.41
C ASN A 470 24.66 28.07 -13.78
N ASN A 471 23.57 27.78 -13.07
CA ASN A 471 22.73 28.81 -12.46
C ASN A 471 23.34 29.47 -11.20
N ASN A 472 24.37 28.87 -10.60
CA ASN A 472 25.05 29.44 -9.43
C ASN A 472 26.19 30.41 -9.78
N LEU A 473 26.47 30.67 -11.06
CA LEU A 473 27.54 31.57 -11.49
C LEU A 473 27.10 33.03 -11.74
N ASP A 474 25.81 33.35 -11.61
CA ASP A 474 25.28 34.70 -11.94
C ASP A 474 24.53 35.40 -10.79
N VAL A 475 24.72 34.98 -9.54
CA VAL A 475 24.29 35.79 -8.38
C VAL A 475 25.39 36.83 -8.11
N PRO A 476 25.16 38.14 -8.35
CA PRO A 476 26.12 39.15 -7.98
C PRO A 476 26.31 39.11 -6.47
N VAL A 477 27.54 38.81 -6.03
CA VAL A 477 27.98 38.96 -4.64
C VAL A 477 27.79 40.42 -4.27
N GLN A 478 26.66 40.72 -3.63
CA GLN A 478 26.38 42.03 -3.09
C GLN A 478 27.25 42.18 -1.84
N GLU A 479 28.35 42.92 -1.95
CA GLU A 479 29.22 43.32 -0.85
C GLU A 479 28.45 44.21 0.15
N GLY A 480 27.64 43.57 0.98
CA GLY A 480 26.89 44.19 2.07
C GLY A 480 27.67 44.07 3.38
N ARG A 481 28.41 45.13 3.70
CA ARG A 481 29.06 45.38 5.00
C ARG A 481 28.14 45.06 6.19
N SER A 482 28.53 44.09 7.02
CA SER A 482 28.16 44.08 8.45
C SER A 482 29.41 43.93 9.32
N LYS A 483 29.86 45.07 9.85
CA LYS A 483 30.83 45.17 10.93
C LYS A 483 30.25 44.51 12.18
N HIS A 484 30.85 43.43 12.69
CA HIS A 484 30.89 43.20 14.13
C HIS A 484 32.24 42.62 14.59
N ALA A 485 32.94 43.54 15.25
CA ALA A 485 34.16 43.46 16.03
C ALA A 485 34.53 42.10 16.64
N ARG A 486 35.76 41.67 16.30
CA ARG A 486 36.57 40.74 17.10
C ARG A 486 37.02 41.44 18.39
N GLY A 487 36.45 41.04 19.52
CA GLY A 487 36.97 41.32 20.85
C GLY A 487 37.90 40.20 21.30
N ARG A 488 39.21 40.42 21.14
CA ARG A 488 40.31 39.60 21.66
C ARG A 488 40.58 40.02 23.10
N GLY A 489 40.47 39.12 24.07
CA GLY A 489 40.82 39.42 25.46
C GLY A 489 40.84 38.14 26.29
N GLY A 490 42.03 37.59 26.53
CA GLY A 490 42.20 36.41 27.36
C GLY A 490 42.09 36.69 28.86
N SER A 491 42.03 35.63 29.66
CA SER A 491 42.84 35.53 30.87
C SER A 491 42.74 34.14 31.50
N ARG A 492 43.92 33.71 31.94
CA ARG A 492 44.18 32.68 32.94
C ARG A 492 43.38 32.96 34.22
N GLY A 493 43.05 31.90 34.95
CA GLY A 493 42.70 32.03 36.37
C GLY A 493 41.92 30.84 36.87
N GLY A 494 42.60 29.91 37.51
CA GLY A 494 41.96 28.78 38.18
C GLY A 494 41.18 29.21 39.42
N ALA A 495 40.39 28.28 39.96
CA ALA A 495 40.19 28.16 41.40
C ALA A 495 39.51 26.84 41.70
N ARG A 496 40.15 26.12 42.63
CA ARG A 496 39.56 25.07 43.46
C ARG A 496 38.45 25.67 44.33
N GLY A 497 37.44 24.86 44.66
CA GLY A 497 36.42 25.18 45.67
C GLY A 497 35.21 24.30 45.42
N ALA A 498 35.16 23.08 45.95
CA ALA A 498 34.73 22.79 47.31
C ALA A 498 33.27 23.19 47.58
N SER A 499 32.51 22.16 47.93
CA SER A 499 31.47 22.17 48.95
C SER A 499 29.99 22.27 48.52
N THR A 500 29.25 21.35 49.14
CA THR A 500 27.93 21.59 49.76
C THR A 500 26.69 21.22 48.95
N ALA A 501 26.22 20.00 49.26
CA ALA A 501 24.87 19.70 49.74
C ALA A 501 23.74 20.71 49.42
N GLY A 502 22.70 20.23 48.76
CA GLY A 502 21.47 20.99 48.58
C GLY A 502 20.28 20.11 48.22
N ARG A 503 19.51 19.74 49.23
CA ARG A 503 18.17 19.13 49.15
C ARG A 503 17.24 19.94 48.23
N GLY A 504 16.47 19.21 47.41
CA GLY A 504 15.04 19.39 47.18
C GLY A 504 14.54 20.69 46.54
N LYS A 505 13.89 20.55 45.39
CA LYS A 505 12.54 21.12 45.13
C LYS A 505 12.02 20.66 43.77
N ALA A 506 10.76 20.26 43.76
CA ALA A 506 9.96 20.04 42.56
C ALA A 506 9.92 21.30 41.68
N PRO A 507 9.66 21.17 40.37
CA PRO A 507 9.13 22.26 39.58
C PRO A 507 7.64 22.03 39.31
N THR A 508 6.90 23.01 39.82
CA THR A 508 5.56 23.44 39.48
C THR A 508 5.35 23.60 37.97
N GLN A 509 4.11 23.34 37.56
CA GLN A 509 3.52 23.79 36.29
C GLN A 509 3.77 25.28 36.00
N GLY A 510 3.98 25.59 34.72
CA GLY A 510 4.01 26.94 34.15
C GLY A 510 4.75 26.91 32.81
N SER A 511 4.04 26.73 31.69
CA SER A 511 3.56 27.80 30.80
C SER A 511 4.70 28.57 30.08
N GLY A 512 4.78 28.31 28.76
CA GLY A 512 5.38 29.19 27.75
C GLY A 512 6.91 29.20 27.64
N HIS A 513 7.47 28.55 26.61
CA HIS A 513 8.61 29.11 25.86
C HIS A 513 8.87 28.39 24.53
N SER A 514 8.51 29.11 23.46
CA SER A 514 9.05 28.94 22.11
C SER A 514 10.57 29.16 22.15
N GLY A 515 11.37 28.14 21.77
CA GLY A 515 12.84 28.27 21.79
C GLY A 515 13.69 26.99 21.76
N ASN A 516 13.12 25.79 21.63
CA ASN A 516 13.85 24.53 21.86
C ASN A 516 14.28 23.70 20.63
N ASN A 517 14.22 24.25 19.40
CA ASN A 517 14.65 23.48 18.21
C ASN A 517 16.16 23.16 18.20
N ARG A 518 17.03 24.08 18.64
CA ARG A 518 18.47 23.81 18.74
C ARG A 518 18.81 22.79 19.83
N GLN A 519 18.03 22.74 20.90
CA GLN A 519 18.27 21.82 22.01
C GLN A 519 17.82 20.39 21.67
N ARG A 520 16.77 20.23 20.85
CA ARG A 520 16.39 18.92 20.28
C ARG A 520 17.41 18.40 19.26
N GLN A 521 17.87 19.24 18.33
CA GLN A 521 18.90 18.85 17.35
C GLN A 521 20.23 18.43 18.01
N ASN A 522 20.65 19.12 19.08
CA ASN A 522 21.85 18.71 19.82
C ASN A 522 21.65 17.39 20.59
N LYS A 523 20.42 17.09 21.03
CA LYS A 523 20.10 15.83 21.72
C LYS A 523 20.05 14.64 20.76
N GLU A 524 19.55 14.83 19.54
CA GLU A 524 19.57 13.84 18.47
C GLU A 524 21.00 13.56 17.98
N LYS A 525 21.82 14.60 17.77
CA LYS A 525 23.24 14.43 17.40
C LYS A 525 24.03 13.67 18.46
N GLN A 526 23.79 13.95 19.75
CA GLN A 526 24.44 13.23 20.86
C GLN A 526 23.97 11.77 20.96
N GLY A 527 22.68 11.51 20.75
CA GLY A 527 22.13 10.15 20.73
C GLY A 527 22.72 9.29 19.62
N ASN A 528 22.89 9.87 18.42
CA ASN A 528 23.46 9.15 17.28
C ASN A 528 24.96 8.84 17.46
N THR A 529 25.73 9.75 18.06
CA THR A 529 27.15 9.47 18.38
C THR A 529 27.31 8.39 19.44
N GLN A 530 26.36 8.26 20.38
CA GLN A 530 26.36 7.20 21.38
C GLN A 530 26.03 5.82 20.79
N ARG A 531 25.12 5.75 19.81
CA ARG A 531 24.82 4.50 19.08
C ARG A 531 26.02 4.03 18.26
N LYS A 532 26.72 4.93 17.56
CA LYS A 532 27.92 4.61 16.77
C LYS A 532 29.07 4.06 17.64
N ARG A 533 29.34 4.69 18.79
CA ARG A 533 30.34 4.17 19.76
C ARG A 533 29.96 2.83 20.38
N GLY A 534 28.66 2.55 20.53
CA GLY A 534 28.16 1.26 21.01
C GLY A 534 28.37 0.15 19.99
N HIS A 535 28.26 0.47 18.70
CA HIS A 535 28.52 -0.46 17.60
C HIS A 535 30.02 -0.82 17.54
N ASP A 536 30.91 0.17 17.49
CA ASP A 536 32.37 -0.05 17.43
C ASP A 536 32.90 -0.90 18.60
N LYS A 537 32.33 -0.73 19.80
CA LYS A 537 32.71 -1.50 20.98
C LYS A 537 32.28 -2.98 20.89
N LYS A 538 31.23 -3.31 20.14
CA LYS A 538 30.82 -4.69 19.88
C LYS A 538 31.78 -5.38 18.91
N PHE A 539 32.25 -4.67 17.88
CA PHE A 539 33.24 -5.22 16.94
C PHE A 539 34.62 -5.40 17.56
N ALA A 540 35.05 -4.45 18.40
CA ALA A 540 36.30 -4.58 19.14
C ALA A 540 36.30 -5.76 20.14
N GLY A 541 35.13 -6.24 20.59
CA GLY A 541 34.99 -7.37 21.50
C GLY A 541 34.93 -8.74 20.81
N GLN A 542 34.88 -8.80 19.48
CA GLN A 542 34.89 -10.06 18.70
C GLN A 542 36.24 -10.37 18.05
N ALA A 543 37.22 -9.47 18.18
CA ALA A 543 38.55 -9.58 17.57
C ALA A 543 39.68 -9.95 18.56
N GLY A 544 39.33 -10.43 19.76
CA GLY A 544 40.25 -11.02 20.74
C GLY A 544 39.64 -12.26 21.35
#